data_AF-A0A5C1MEH4-F1
#
_entry.id   AF-A0A5C1MEH4-F1
#
_cell.length_a   1.000
_cell.length_b   1.000
_cell.length_c   1.000
_cell.angle_alpha   90.00
_cell.angle_beta   90.00
_cell.angle_gamma   90.00
#
_symmetry.space_group_name_H-M   'P 1'
#
loop_
_entity.id
_entity.type
_entity.pdbx_description
1 polymer ?
#
loop_
_entity_poly.entity_id
_entity_poly.type
_entity_poly.pdbx_seq_one_letter_code
_entity_poly.pdbx_strand_id
1 'polypeptide(L)'
;MHVILPAIILLLTTAASAGAGGKSVTFFSDGAVVELTGAAVKGVVEIPLPAGMLEGTLRIRPENGTGIQRVDTVPLRRDTSGAKELDALVEQRNRLEDRLRALAMREEIFKSAAKSQSGKAPRKTKSNPDPMQSIRQGTDFAIAQLETVYTARRRAELEIRRIDARIAAVRKGGTGGERVARVTVSPRNGRITARFALGRTGWTPCYDIRSTTGGSALVTLYGQVPAFSAGYQIRVSPTSLAGAGAGRGGVLPAAGQRIRLAEYRMATEAEYFGAGPLPSFDFTLRNATGADLPAGEAALYRAGEYWGTVRFAGISSGRSARITSKAAP
;
A
#
# COMPACT_ATOMS: atom_id res chain seq x y z
N MET A 1 3.09 0.64 -14.86
CA MET A 1 2.06 0.97 -13.86
C MET A 1 2.63 0.67 -12.48
N HIS A 2 2.82 1.72 -11.68
CA HIS A 2 3.56 1.64 -10.43
C HIS A 2 2.74 0.97 -9.32
N VAL A 3 3.26 -0.15 -8.83
CA VAL A 3 2.85 -0.85 -7.61
C VAL A 3 3.28 0.02 -6.42
N ILE A 4 2.38 0.87 -5.92
CA ILE A 4 2.59 1.70 -4.72
C ILE A 4 1.67 1.17 -3.62
N LEU A 5 2.03 0.05 -2.98
CA LEU A 5 1.50 -0.30 -1.65
C LEU A 5 2.29 -1.46 -0.97
N PRO A 6 3.47 -1.20 -0.38
CA PRO A 6 3.93 -2.10 0.69
C PRO A 6 4.48 -1.39 1.94
N ALA A 7 4.21 -0.09 2.13
CA ALA A 7 4.81 0.67 3.25
C ALA A 7 3.97 0.73 4.55
N ILE A 8 2.75 0.17 4.58
CA ILE A 8 1.83 0.28 5.73
C ILE A 8 1.88 -0.97 6.67
N ILE A 9 2.59 -2.05 6.30
CA ILE A 9 2.38 -3.37 6.95
C ILE A 9 3.62 -3.90 7.72
N LEU A 10 4.75 -3.20 7.74
CA LEU A 10 6.00 -3.74 8.31
C LEU A 10 6.24 -3.48 9.81
N LEU A 11 5.37 -2.76 10.52
CA LEU A 11 5.63 -2.32 11.91
C LEU A 11 4.86 -3.05 13.02
N LEU A 12 4.20 -4.18 12.71
CA LEU A 12 3.48 -5.00 13.72
C LEU A 12 4.31 -6.17 14.30
N THR A 13 5.63 -6.19 14.09
CA THR A 13 6.48 -7.35 14.45
C THR A 13 7.20 -7.26 15.80
N THR A 14 7.00 -6.21 16.62
CA THR A 14 7.70 -6.10 17.92
C THR A 14 6.73 -5.99 19.10
N ALA A 15 6.09 -7.11 19.44
CA ALA A 15 5.81 -7.53 20.81
C ALA A 15 5.24 -8.96 20.77
N ALA A 16 6.13 -9.93 20.54
CA ALA A 16 5.86 -11.29 20.97
C ALA A 16 5.87 -11.28 22.51
N SER A 17 4.69 -11.34 23.12
CA SER A 17 4.53 -11.75 24.50
C SER A 17 3.37 -12.73 24.58
N ALA A 18 3.73 -13.91 25.05
CA ALA A 18 2.99 -15.16 25.09
C ALA A 18 1.59 -15.05 25.68
N GLY A 19 0.67 -15.76 25.04
CA GLY A 19 -0.71 -15.94 25.41
C GLY A 19 -1.49 -16.06 24.12
N ALA A 20 -2.06 -17.24 23.82
CA ALA A 20 -2.84 -17.50 22.62
C ALA A 20 -4.08 -16.56 22.57
N GLY A 21 -3.85 -15.33 22.14
CA GLY A 21 -4.85 -14.32 21.89
C GLY A 21 -5.35 -14.51 20.47
N GLY A 22 -6.65 -14.75 20.32
CA GLY A 22 -7.29 -14.78 19.01
C GLY A 22 -7.13 -13.43 18.33
N LYS A 23 -6.55 -13.43 17.14
CA LYS A 23 -6.56 -12.29 16.23
C LYS A 23 -7.50 -12.65 15.09
N SER A 24 -8.55 -11.87 14.89
CA SER A 24 -9.45 -12.09 13.75
C SER A 24 -9.79 -10.78 13.06
N VAL A 25 -10.03 -10.87 11.77
CA VAL A 25 -10.47 -9.74 10.95
C VAL A 25 -11.66 -10.19 10.12
N THR A 26 -12.73 -9.40 10.12
CA THR A 26 -13.90 -9.61 9.29
C THR A 26 -13.99 -8.48 8.27
N PHE A 27 -13.84 -8.81 6.99
CA PHE A 27 -13.97 -7.86 5.90
C PHE A 27 -15.43 -7.71 5.47
N PHE A 28 -15.84 -6.47 5.28
CA PHE A 28 -17.10 -6.03 4.70
C PHE A 28 -16.81 -5.33 3.37
N SER A 29 -17.84 -4.99 2.61
CA SER A 29 -17.68 -4.33 1.30
C SER A 29 -17.06 -2.92 1.40
N ASP A 30 -17.25 -2.23 2.53
CA ASP A 30 -16.87 -0.83 2.77
C ASP A 30 -15.83 -0.66 3.91
N GLY A 31 -15.41 -1.74 4.57
CA GLY A 31 -14.45 -1.68 5.65
C GLY A 31 -14.13 -3.04 6.26
N ALA A 32 -13.46 -3.03 7.41
CA ALA A 32 -13.16 -4.25 8.16
C ALA A 32 -13.38 -4.05 9.65
N VAL A 33 -13.69 -5.12 10.36
CA VAL A 33 -13.71 -5.19 11.82
C VAL A 33 -12.57 -6.06 12.28
N VAL A 34 -11.73 -5.53 13.15
CA VAL A 34 -10.62 -6.25 13.75
C VAL A 34 -10.96 -6.59 15.19
N GLU A 35 -10.71 -7.83 15.58
CA GLU A 35 -10.83 -8.31 16.95
C GLU A 35 -9.48 -8.85 17.43
N LEU A 36 -9.00 -8.32 18.55
CA LEU A 36 -7.72 -8.67 19.17
C LEU A 36 -7.93 -9.06 20.62
N THR A 37 -7.61 -10.30 20.96
CA THR A 37 -7.51 -10.73 22.35
C THR A 37 -6.08 -10.52 22.86
N GLY A 38 -5.93 -9.80 23.97
CA GLY A 38 -4.67 -9.51 24.64
C GLY A 38 -4.69 -9.92 26.11
N ALA A 39 -3.56 -10.42 26.60
CA ALA A 39 -3.35 -10.69 28.01
C ALA A 39 -2.54 -9.55 28.65
N ALA A 40 -2.88 -9.19 29.89
CA ALA A 40 -2.19 -8.14 30.61
C ALA A 40 -0.83 -8.60 31.12
N VAL A 41 0.15 -7.71 30.98
CA VAL A 41 1.47 -7.86 31.58
C VAL A 41 1.56 -6.83 32.70
N LYS A 42 1.69 -7.31 33.94
CA LYS A 42 1.74 -6.46 35.15
C LYS A 42 0.52 -5.52 35.28
N GLY A 43 -0.65 -5.96 34.83
CA GLY A 43 -1.91 -5.20 34.89
C GLY A 43 -2.11 -4.18 33.77
N VAL A 44 -1.28 -4.21 32.73
CA VAL A 44 -1.43 -3.33 31.56
C VAL A 44 -1.49 -4.18 30.28
N VAL A 45 -2.42 -3.84 29.39
CA VAL A 45 -2.52 -4.35 28.03
C VAL A 45 -2.31 -3.19 27.07
N GLU A 46 -1.46 -3.37 26.07
CA GLU A 46 -1.25 -2.39 25.01
C GLU A 46 -1.78 -2.95 23.69
N ILE A 47 -2.70 -2.21 23.07
CA ILE A 47 -3.37 -2.62 21.84
C ILE A 47 -3.00 -1.62 20.74
N PRO A 48 -2.30 -2.05 19.68
CA PRO A 48 -1.95 -1.18 18.57
C PRO A 48 -3.20 -0.81 17.79
N LEU A 49 -3.39 0.50 17.55
CA LEU A 49 -4.46 1.07 16.76
C LEU A 49 -3.86 1.65 15.47
N PRO A 50 -4.11 1.03 14.31
CA PRO A 50 -3.50 1.45 13.05
C PRO A 50 -4.09 2.77 12.55
N ALA A 51 -3.29 3.49 11.74
CA ALA A 51 -3.75 4.64 10.98
C ALA A 51 -4.83 4.21 9.96
N GLY A 52 -6.09 4.53 10.23
CA GLY A 52 -7.25 4.06 9.44
C GLY A 52 -8.38 3.48 10.29
N MET A 53 -8.17 3.33 11.61
CA MET A 53 -9.24 3.07 12.55
C MET A 53 -10.30 4.19 12.50
N LEU A 54 -11.57 3.81 12.39
CA LEU A 54 -12.69 4.75 12.49
C LEU A 54 -12.83 5.26 13.94
N GLU A 55 -12.94 6.57 14.10
CA GLU A 55 -13.13 7.19 15.41
C GLU A 55 -14.42 6.70 16.09
N GLY A 56 -14.39 6.53 17.41
CA GLY A 56 -15.54 6.06 18.19
C GLY A 56 -15.89 4.57 18.04
N THR A 57 -15.14 3.80 17.25
CA THR A 57 -15.45 2.36 17.02
C THR A 57 -14.73 1.39 17.96
N LEU A 58 -13.75 1.87 18.73
CA LEU A 58 -13.00 1.06 19.69
C LEU A 58 -13.92 0.62 20.84
N ARG A 59 -14.07 -0.69 20.99
CA ARG A 59 -14.77 -1.33 22.11
C ARG A 59 -13.85 -2.33 22.76
N ILE A 60 -13.68 -2.24 24.08
CA ILE A 60 -12.84 -3.15 24.85
C ILE A 60 -13.76 -3.91 25.81
N ARG A 61 -13.73 -5.24 25.72
CA ARG A 61 -14.50 -6.14 26.57
C ARG A 61 -13.54 -6.92 27.47
N PRO A 62 -13.76 -6.95 28.79
CA PRO A 62 -13.01 -7.85 29.65
C PRO A 62 -13.44 -9.30 29.45
N GLU A 63 -12.50 -10.24 29.56
CA GLU A 63 -12.80 -11.66 29.68
C GLU A 63 -13.07 -12.05 31.14
N ASN A 64 -13.66 -13.24 31.35
CA ASN A 64 -14.15 -13.70 32.64
C ASN A 64 -13.14 -13.47 33.77
N GLY A 65 -13.58 -12.77 34.83
CA GLY A 65 -12.78 -12.45 36.00
C GLY A 65 -11.85 -11.25 35.85
N THR A 66 -11.85 -10.55 34.70
CA THR A 66 -11.07 -9.32 34.48
C THR A 66 -11.97 -8.08 34.62
N GLY A 67 -11.49 -7.05 35.31
CA GLY A 67 -12.07 -5.73 35.39
C GLY A 67 -11.18 -4.70 34.68
N ILE A 68 -11.79 -3.81 33.90
CA ILE A 68 -11.10 -2.68 33.27
C ILE A 68 -11.09 -1.52 34.26
N GLN A 69 -9.91 -1.05 34.65
CA GLN A 69 -9.76 0.10 35.55
C GLN A 69 -9.66 1.42 34.78
N ARG A 70 -8.89 1.42 33.68
CA ARG A 70 -8.61 2.64 32.91
C ARG A 70 -8.27 2.30 31.46
N VAL A 71 -8.71 3.15 30.53
CA VAL A 71 -8.34 3.09 29.11
C VAL A 71 -7.81 4.46 28.71
N ASP A 72 -6.54 4.51 28.31
CA ASP A 72 -5.92 5.71 27.75
C ASP A 72 -5.52 5.44 26.30
N THR A 73 -5.88 6.33 25.38
CA THR A 73 -5.39 6.27 24.00
C THR A 73 -4.22 7.21 23.86
N VAL A 74 -3.01 6.67 23.69
CA VAL A 74 -1.76 7.43 23.63
C VAL A 74 -1.19 7.30 22.22
N PRO A 75 -0.56 8.34 21.65
CA PRO A 75 0.21 8.17 20.42
C PRO A 75 1.24 7.05 20.58
N LEU A 76 1.41 6.20 19.58
CA LEU A 76 2.47 5.19 19.59
C LEU A 76 3.79 5.96 19.76
N ARG A 77 4.47 5.77 20.91
CA ARG A 77 5.73 6.45 21.18
C ARG A 77 6.69 6.07 20.07
N ARG A 78 7.10 7.06 19.26
CA ARG A 78 8.25 6.91 18.36
C ARG A 78 9.42 6.49 19.24
N ASP A 79 10.06 5.37 18.93
CA ASP A 79 11.30 5.03 19.58
C ASP A 79 12.26 6.21 19.42
N THR A 80 12.91 6.63 20.51
CA THR A 80 13.96 7.67 20.51
C THR A 80 15.08 7.35 19.52
N SER A 81 15.20 6.08 19.12
CA SER A 81 16.04 5.59 18.03
C SER A 81 15.70 6.20 16.66
N GLY A 82 14.42 6.31 16.30
CA GLY A 82 13.99 6.83 15.00
C GLY A 82 14.20 8.34 14.85
N ALA A 83 14.12 9.09 15.95
CA ALA A 83 14.49 10.51 15.98
C ALA A 83 16.00 10.70 15.77
N LYS A 84 16.83 9.90 16.47
CA LYS A 84 18.28 9.90 16.30
C LYS A 84 18.72 9.48 14.89
N GLU A 85 18.06 8.48 14.29
CA GLU A 85 18.32 8.07 12.90
C GLU A 85 17.98 9.22 11.93
N LEU A 86 16.87 9.92 12.15
CA LEU A 86 16.49 11.07 11.32
C LEU A 86 17.52 12.21 11.43
N ASP A 87 17.95 12.55 12.64
CA ASP A 87 18.94 13.58 12.88
C ASP A 87 20.29 13.22 12.22
N ALA A 88 20.73 11.97 12.36
CA ALA A 88 21.95 11.47 11.71
C ALA A 88 21.87 11.52 10.17
N LEU A 89 20.72 11.16 9.59
CA LEU A 89 20.49 11.23 8.14
C LEU A 89 20.48 12.67 7.62
N VAL A 90 19.90 13.60 8.38
CA VAL A 90 19.92 15.04 8.05
C VAL A 90 21.34 15.59 8.11
N GLU A 91 22.11 15.22 9.12
CA GLU A 91 23.51 15.63 9.23
C GLU A 91 24.35 15.07 8.07
N GLN A 92 24.17 13.79 7.70
CA GLN A 92 24.86 13.18 6.56
C GLN A 92 24.51 13.87 5.23
N ARG A 93 23.23 14.24 5.04
CA ARG A 93 22.78 15.01 3.87
C ARG A 93 23.51 16.36 3.78
N ASN A 94 23.58 17.10 4.88
CA ASN A 94 24.23 18.42 4.91
C ASN A 94 25.72 18.32 4.57
N ARG A 95 26.43 17.31 5.10
CA ARG A 95 27.85 17.08 4.77
C ARG A 95 28.07 16.78 3.28
N LEU A 96 27.15 16.05 2.65
CA LEU A 96 27.23 15.77 1.20
C LEU A 96 26.91 17.01 0.36
N GLU A 97 25.99 17.86 0.81
CA GLU A 97 25.71 19.14 0.14
C GLU A 97 26.93 20.08 0.20
N ASP A 98 27.59 20.19 1.34
CA ASP A 98 28.82 20.98 1.47
C ASP A 98 29.94 20.41 0.58
N ARG A 99 30.06 19.08 0.49
CA ARG A 99 30.99 18.43 -0.43
C ARG A 99 30.66 18.74 -1.90
N LEU A 100 29.37 18.78 -2.28
CA LEU A 100 28.97 19.17 -3.63
C LEU A 100 29.33 20.62 -3.94
N ARG A 101 29.15 21.54 -3.00
CA ARG A 101 29.58 22.94 -3.16
C ARG A 101 31.09 23.03 -3.37
N ALA A 102 31.87 22.29 -2.59
CA ALA A 102 33.33 22.24 -2.74
C ALA A 102 33.76 21.68 -4.11
N LEU A 103 33.09 20.62 -4.58
CA LEU A 103 33.35 20.05 -5.91
C LEU A 103 32.97 21.01 -7.04
N ALA A 104 31.87 21.76 -6.90
CA ALA A 104 31.47 22.77 -7.88
C ALA A 104 32.49 23.92 -7.98
N MET A 105 33.01 24.40 -6.85
CA MET A 105 34.07 25.40 -6.83
C MET A 105 35.37 24.87 -7.46
N ARG A 106 35.72 23.60 -7.20
CA ARG A 106 36.90 22.96 -7.83
C ARG A 106 36.73 22.82 -9.34
N GLU A 107 35.52 22.51 -9.82
CA GLU A 107 35.19 22.49 -11.26
C GLU A 107 35.41 23.87 -11.89
N GLU A 108 34.97 24.94 -11.23
CA GLU A 108 35.15 26.32 -11.71
C GLU A 108 36.63 26.75 -11.77
N ILE A 109 37.42 26.38 -10.75
CA ILE A 109 38.87 26.62 -10.72
C ILE A 109 39.56 25.89 -11.87
N PHE A 110 39.23 24.61 -12.12
CA PHE A 110 39.85 23.89 -13.23
C PHE A 110 39.41 24.40 -14.60
N LYS A 111 38.15 24.79 -14.77
CA LYS A 111 37.68 25.42 -16.02
C LYS A 111 38.38 26.74 -16.28
N SER A 112 38.56 27.59 -15.26
CA SER A 112 39.27 28.86 -15.41
C SER A 112 40.77 28.65 -15.66
N ALA A 113 41.40 27.67 -15.00
CA ALA A 113 42.79 27.29 -15.24
C ALA A 113 43.02 26.76 -16.66
N ALA A 114 42.16 25.87 -17.17
CA ALA A 114 42.25 25.35 -18.52
C ALA A 114 42.13 26.44 -19.59
N LYS A 115 41.19 27.38 -19.42
CA LYS A 115 41.04 28.55 -20.30
C LYS A 115 42.28 29.46 -20.27
N SER A 116 42.85 29.69 -19.08
CA SER A 116 44.04 30.53 -18.89
C SER A 116 45.30 29.94 -19.56
N GLN A 117 45.43 28.61 -19.59
CA GLN A 117 46.54 27.93 -20.27
C GLN A 117 46.41 27.93 -21.80
N SER A 118 45.20 27.80 -22.34
CA SER A 118 44.94 27.84 -23.79
C SER A 118 45.18 29.22 -24.43
N GLY A 119 45.11 30.31 -23.66
CA GLY A 119 45.24 31.69 -24.16
C GLY A 119 46.66 32.25 -24.25
N LYS A 120 47.68 31.54 -23.74
CA LYS A 120 49.07 32.01 -23.74
C LYS A 120 49.82 31.47 -24.96
N ALA A 121 50.33 32.37 -25.80
CA ALA A 121 51.16 31.99 -26.95
C ALA A 121 52.41 31.21 -26.49
N PRO A 122 52.62 29.96 -26.95
CA PRO A 122 53.74 29.14 -26.49
C PRO A 122 55.06 29.74 -26.95
N ARG A 123 55.96 30.05 -26.02
CA ARG A 123 57.33 30.53 -26.33
C ARG A 123 58.33 29.46 -25.92
N LYS A 124 59.23 29.10 -26.84
CA LYS A 124 60.35 28.20 -26.57
C LYS A 124 61.32 28.91 -25.61
N THR A 125 61.58 28.33 -24.46
CA THR A 125 62.54 28.86 -23.48
C THR A 125 63.58 27.79 -23.14
N LYS A 126 64.70 28.20 -22.53
CA LYS A 126 65.75 27.26 -22.08
C LYS A 126 65.24 26.22 -21.06
N SER A 127 64.18 26.54 -20.33
CA SER A 127 63.51 25.66 -19.35
C SER A 127 62.29 24.90 -19.91
N ASN A 128 61.78 25.28 -21.08
CA ASN A 128 60.67 24.61 -21.77
C ASN A 128 61.02 24.44 -23.27
N PRO A 129 61.82 23.41 -23.62
CA PRO A 129 62.33 23.22 -24.97
C PRO A 129 61.24 22.80 -25.97
N ASP A 130 60.11 22.23 -25.49
CA ASP A 130 58.93 21.89 -26.28
C ASP A 130 57.63 22.39 -25.61
N PRO A 131 57.25 23.65 -25.85
CA PRO A 131 56.10 24.25 -25.19
C PRO A 131 54.77 23.65 -25.66
N MET A 132 54.71 23.01 -26.83
CA MET A 132 53.51 22.31 -27.31
C MET A 132 53.27 21.03 -26.53
N GLN A 133 54.33 20.28 -26.21
CA GLN A 133 54.23 19.07 -25.39
C GLN A 133 53.82 19.40 -23.94
N SER A 134 54.36 20.48 -23.35
CA SER A 134 54.00 20.94 -22.02
C SER A 134 52.52 21.38 -21.90
N ILE A 135 51.99 22.07 -22.92
CA ILE A 135 50.57 22.44 -22.98
C ILE A 135 49.67 21.21 -23.09
N ARG A 136 50.04 20.23 -23.93
CA ARG A 136 49.30 18.97 -24.05
C ARG A 136 49.23 18.23 -22.70
N GLN A 137 50.37 18.05 -22.04
CA GLN A 137 50.44 17.41 -20.73
C GLN A 137 49.61 18.14 -19.65
N GLY A 138 49.67 19.47 -19.61
CA GLY A 138 48.86 20.27 -18.68
C GLY A 138 47.36 20.20 -18.96
N THR A 139 46.98 20.11 -20.24
CA THR A 139 45.58 19.95 -20.67
C THR A 139 45.06 18.55 -20.34
N ASP A 140 45.83 17.50 -20.63
CA ASP A 140 45.48 16.12 -20.30
C ASP A 140 45.33 15.93 -18.78
N PHE A 141 46.22 16.55 -17.99
CA PHE A 141 46.10 16.55 -16.53
C PHE A 141 44.82 17.26 -16.06
N ALA A 142 44.49 18.43 -16.61
CA ALA A 142 43.28 19.17 -16.25
C ALA A 142 42.01 18.39 -16.62
N ILE A 143 41.99 17.72 -17.77
CA ILE A 143 40.88 16.86 -18.20
C ILE A 143 40.69 15.69 -17.24
N ALA A 144 41.76 14.96 -16.90
CA ALA A 144 41.69 13.86 -15.95
C ALA A 144 41.20 14.29 -14.55
N GLN A 145 41.61 15.49 -14.11
CA GLN A 145 41.12 16.07 -12.86
C GLN A 145 39.63 16.45 -12.93
N LEU A 146 39.17 17.02 -14.05
CA LEU A 146 37.76 17.34 -14.27
C LEU A 146 36.89 16.07 -14.32
N GLU A 147 37.34 15.00 -14.98
CA GLU A 147 36.65 13.71 -14.98
C GLU A 147 36.51 13.13 -13.56
N THR A 148 37.56 13.25 -12.75
CA THR A 148 37.53 12.85 -11.34
C THR A 148 36.51 13.69 -10.55
N VAL A 149 36.42 15.00 -10.80
CA VAL A 149 35.43 15.88 -10.15
C VAL A 149 34.01 15.53 -10.60
N TYR A 150 33.78 15.28 -11.89
CA TYR A 150 32.46 14.90 -12.40
C TYR A 150 31.98 13.55 -11.86
N THR A 151 32.86 12.55 -11.79
CA THR A 151 32.52 11.24 -11.21
C THR A 151 32.23 11.35 -9.71
N ALA A 152 33.01 12.14 -8.96
CA ALA A 152 32.77 12.40 -7.55
C ALA A 152 31.44 13.14 -7.30
N ARG A 153 31.12 14.15 -8.13
CA ARG A 153 29.87 14.90 -8.08
C ARG A 153 28.67 14.00 -8.32
N ARG A 154 28.72 13.17 -9.37
CA ARG A 154 27.64 12.23 -9.70
C ARG A 154 27.39 11.23 -8.57
N ARG A 155 28.45 10.74 -7.92
CA ARG A 155 28.33 9.85 -6.75
C ARG A 155 27.65 10.54 -5.58
N ALA A 156 28.04 11.77 -5.24
CA ALA A 156 27.44 12.53 -4.16
C ALA A 156 25.96 12.87 -4.43
N GLU A 157 25.60 13.24 -5.66
CA GLU A 157 24.20 13.48 -6.06
C GLU A 157 23.33 12.22 -5.91
N LEU A 158 23.85 11.04 -6.29
CA LEU A 158 23.15 9.77 -6.09
C LEU A 158 22.98 9.43 -4.61
N GLU A 159 23.98 9.70 -3.79
CA GLU A 159 23.93 9.45 -2.35
C GLU A 159 22.92 10.36 -1.64
N ILE A 160 22.88 11.66 -2.01
CA ILE A 160 21.86 12.59 -1.52
C ILE A 160 20.46 12.08 -1.88
N ARG A 161 20.22 11.65 -3.13
CA ARG A 161 18.92 11.08 -3.52
C ARG A 161 18.54 9.84 -2.71
N ARG A 162 19.50 8.98 -2.37
CA ARG A 162 19.27 7.81 -1.50
C ARG A 162 18.91 8.23 -0.08
N ILE A 163 19.62 9.22 0.47
CA ILE A 163 19.36 9.75 1.82
C ILE A 163 18.00 10.46 1.86
N ASP A 164 17.65 11.26 0.85
CA ASP A 164 16.34 11.91 0.75
C ASP A 164 15.19 10.87 0.68
N ALA A 165 15.38 9.78 -0.07
CA ALA A 165 14.43 8.68 -0.09
C ALA A 165 14.30 8.00 1.29
N ARG A 166 15.40 7.85 2.03
CA ARG A 166 15.42 7.30 3.39
C ARG A 166 14.75 8.23 4.40
N ILE A 167 15.05 9.53 4.35
CA ILE A 167 14.38 10.57 5.16
C ILE A 167 12.88 10.57 4.86
N ALA A 168 12.48 10.50 3.59
CA ALA A 168 11.07 10.43 3.20
C ALA A 168 10.39 9.14 3.71
N ALA A 169 11.08 7.99 3.69
CA ALA A 169 10.57 6.74 4.23
C ALA A 169 10.39 6.79 5.76
N VAL A 170 11.39 7.28 6.50
CA VAL A 170 11.31 7.46 7.96
C VAL A 170 10.24 8.48 8.33
N ARG A 171 10.13 9.59 7.58
CA ARG A 171 9.06 10.58 7.79
C ARG A 171 7.68 10.01 7.49
N LYS A 172 7.49 9.27 6.39
CA LYS A 172 6.21 8.62 6.04
C LYS A 172 5.81 7.55 7.05
N GLY A 173 6.76 6.77 7.56
CA GLY A 173 6.54 5.88 8.71
C GLY A 173 6.20 6.62 10.01
N GLY A 174 6.50 7.92 10.09
CA GLY A 174 6.23 8.77 11.25
C GLY A 174 5.02 9.70 11.13
N THR A 175 4.34 9.85 9.99
CA THR A 175 3.32 10.90 9.77
C THR A 175 1.85 10.47 9.89
N GLY A 176 1.52 9.25 10.33
CA GLY A 176 0.12 8.82 10.32
C GLY A 176 -0.32 8.12 11.60
N GLY A 177 -1.16 8.78 12.39
CA GLY A 177 -2.34 8.21 13.10
C GLY A 177 -2.20 6.99 14.02
N GLU A 178 -1.03 6.36 14.14
CA GLU A 178 -0.84 5.15 14.93
C GLU A 178 -0.88 5.49 16.42
N ARG A 179 -1.86 4.90 17.09
CA ARG A 179 -2.13 5.09 18.51
C ARG A 179 -2.01 3.74 19.20
N VAL A 180 -1.87 3.76 20.51
CA VAL A 180 -1.94 2.58 21.36
C VAL A 180 -3.05 2.83 22.37
N ALA A 181 -4.00 1.92 22.44
CA ALA A 181 -4.91 1.86 23.58
C ALA A 181 -4.19 1.12 24.71
N ARG A 182 -3.82 1.86 25.76
CA ARG A 182 -3.29 1.33 27.00
C ARG A 182 -4.45 1.08 27.95
N VAL A 183 -4.63 -0.18 28.33
CA VAL A 183 -5.72 -0.63 29.18
C VAL A 183 -5.15 -1.17 30.48
N THR A 184 -5.48 -0.55 31.59
CA THR A 184 -5.13 -1.04 32.93
C THR A 184 -6.24 -1.97 33.41
N VAL A 185 -5.86 -3.17 33.86
CA VAL A 185 -6.81 -4.23 34.25
C VAL A 185 -6.48 -4.84 35.61
N SER A 186 -7.49 -5.43 36.23
CA SER A 186 -7.39 -6.22 37.46
C SER A 186 -8.14 -7.55 37.30
N PRO A 187 -7.56 -8.71 37.64
CA PRO A 187 -6.23 -8.92 38.20
C PRO A 187 -5.11 -8.63 37.18
N ARG A 188 -3.84 -8.59 37.62
CA ARG A 188 -2.68 -8.16 36.80
C ARG A 188 -2.41 -9.00 35.55
N ASN A 189 -3.01 -10.17 35.48
CA ASN A 189 -2.94 -11.18 34.41
C ASN A 189 -4.29 -11.34 33.69
N GLY A 190 -5.19 -10.37 33.83
CA GLY A 190 -6.49 -10.35 33.17
C GLY A 190 -6.37 -10.32 31.65
N ARG A 191 -7.42 -10.76 30.97
CA ARG A 191 -7.52 -10.77 29.50
C ARG A 191 -8.63 -9.84 29.04
N ILE A 192 -8.39 -9.20 27.90
CA ILE A 192 -9.37 -8.34 27.26
C ILE A 192 -9.42 -8.65 25.77
N THR A 193 -10.58 -8.41 25.17
CA THR A 193 -10.78 -8.42 23.74
C THR A 193 -11.12 -7.02 23.28
N ALA A 194 -10.30 -6.45 22.41
CA ALA A 194 -10.61 -5.20 21.74
C ALA A 194 -11.18 -5.45 20.35
N ARG A 195 -12.17 -4.65 20.00
CA ARG A 195 -12.83 -4.63 18.70
C ARG A 195 -12.82 -3.21 18.17
N PHE A 196 -12.40 -3.01 16.93
CA PHE A 196 -12.43 -1.71 16.27
C PHE A 196 -12.65 -1.87 14.77
N ALA A 197 -13.15 -0.82 14.12
CA ALA A 197 -13.39 -0.84 12.68
C ALA A 197 -12.31 -0.06 11.93
N LEU A 198 -11.93 -0.56 10.75
CA LEU A 198 -11.06 0.09 9.79
C LEU A 198 -11.91 0.60 8.62
N GLY A 199 -11.77 1.89 8.31
CA GLY A 199 -12.39 2.48 7.14
C GLY A 199 -11.58 2.18 5.88
N ARG A 200 -12.25 2.04 4.73
CA ARG A 200 -11.62 1.91 3.40
C ARG A 200 -10.81 0.64 3.15
N THR A 201 -10.80 -0.30 4.09
CA THR A 201 -10.13 -1.60 3.96
C THR A 201 -11.18 -2.72 3.85
N GLY A 202 -11.92 -2.75 2.73
CA GLY A 202 -12.95 -3.76 2.44
C GLY A 202 -12.48 -4.82 1.45
N TRP A 203 -13.33 -5.81 1.19
CA TRP A 203 -13.14 -6.70 0.04
C TRP A 203 -13.62 -6.03 -1.24
N THR A 204 -13.02 -6.39 -2.38
CA THR A 204 -13.40 -5.87 -3.70
C THR A 204 -14.34 -6.86 -4.41
N PRO A 205 -15.48 -6.42 -4.97
CA PRO A 205 -16.39 -7.31 -5.68
C PRO A 205 -15.82 -7.81 -7.00
N CYS A 206 -15.87 -9.13 -7.20
CA CYS A 206 -15.54 -9.80 -8.45
C CYS A 206 -16.67 -10.76 -8.82
N TYR A 207 -17.04 -10.83 -10.09
CA TYR A 207 -18.16 -11.64 -10.57
C TYR A 207 -17.71 -12.65 -11.61
N ASP A 208 -18.30 -13.83 -11.58
CA ASP A 208 -18.35 -14.72 -12.74
C ASP A 208 -19.79 -14.73 -13.25
N ILE A 209 -19.99 -14.27 -14.49
CA ILE A 209 -21.30 -14.24 -15.16
C ILE A 209 -21.28 -15.34 -16.21
N ARG A 210 -22.07 -16.39 -16.00
CA ARG A 210 -22.19 -17.52 -16.93
C ARG A 210 -23.56 -17.45 -17.60
N SER A 211 -23.61 -16.94 -18.82
CA SER A 211 -24.83 -16.94 -19.63
C SER A 211 -25.09 -18.35 -20.17
N THR A 212 -26.34 -18.81 -20.02
CA THR A 212 -26.85 -20.04 -20.62
C THR A 212 -27.73 -19.71 -21.82
N THR A 213 -27.70 -20.53 -22.86
CA THR A 213 -28.63 -20.39 -24.00
C THR A 213 -30.06 -20.59 -23.50
N GLY A 214 -30.83 -19.50 -23.38
CA GLY A 214 -32.20 -19.54 -22.87
C GLY A 214 -32.63 -18.38 -21.96
N GLY A 215 -32.00 -17.20 -22.05
CA GLY A 215 -32.46 -16.01 -21.33
C GLY A 215 -32.20 -16.04 -19.81
N SER A 216 -31.21 -16.82 -19.37
CA SER A 216 -30.77 -16.78 -17.98
C SER A 216 -29.26 -16.84 -17.84
N ALA A 217 -28.74 -16.14 -16.82
CA ALA A 217 -27.34 -16.17 -16.44
C ALA A 217 -27.19 -16.55 -14.97
N LEU A 218 -26.16 -17.35 -14.68
CA LEU A 218 -25.68 -17.60 -13.33
C LEU A 218 -24.63 -16.55 -12.99
N VAL A 219 -24.88 -15.77 -11.94
CA VAL A 219 -23.98 -14.72 -11.47
C VAL A 219 -23.43 -15.14 -10.12
N THR A 220 -22.15 -15.48 -10.08
CA THR A 220 -21.45 -15.84 -8.85
C THR A 220 -20.66 -14.63 -8.35
N LEU A 221 -20.99 -14.13 -7.15
CA LEU A 221 -20.27 -13.05 -6.50
C LEU A 221 -19.12 -13.63 -5.66
N TYR A 222 -17.93 -13.08 -5.90
CA TYR A 222 -16.74 -13.30 -5.11
C TYR A 222 -16.29 -12.01 -4.42
N GLY A 223 -15.80 -12.14 -3.20
CA GLY A 223 -15.05 -11.09 -2.52
C GLY A 223 -13.56 -11.32 -2.67
N GLN A 224 -12.86 -10.37 -3.29
CA GLN A 224 -11.40 -10.34 -3.28
C GLN A 224 -10.91 -9.65 -2.03
N VAL A 225 -10.29 -10.40 -1.12
CA VAL A 225 -9.84 -9.91 0.17
C VAL A 225 -8.43 -9.35 0.02
N PRO A 226 -8.13 -8.15 0.54
CA PRO A 226 -6.78 -7.62 0.52
C PRO A 226 -5.85 -8.51 1.34
N ALA A 227 -4.56 -8.53 0.98
CA ALA A 227 -3.56 -9.19 1.79
C ALA A 227 -3.55 -8.56 3.20
N PHE A 228 -3.71 -9.38 4.23
CA PHE A 228 -3.73 -8.97 5.62
C PHE A 228 -2.63 -9.70 6.40
N SER A 229 -2.17 -9.12 7.51
CA SER A 229 -1.01 -9.63 8.26
C SER A 229 -1.16 -11.09 8.67
N ALA A 230 -0.06 -11.84 8.58
CA ALA A 230 -0.01 -13.24 9.00
C ALA A 230 -0.45 -13.40 10.47
N GLY A 231 -1.14 -14.51 10.76
CA GLY A 231 -1.62 -14.85 12.11
C GLY A 231 -3.01 -14.34 12.48
N TYR A 232 -3.72 -13.66 11.56
CA TYR A 232 -5.14 -13.34 11.74
C TYR A 232 -6.02 -14.44 11.14
N GLN A 233 -7.08 -14.81 11.86
CA GLN A 233 -8.20 -15.52 11.27
C GLN A 233 -9.00 -14.55 10.40
N ILE A 234 -8.92 -14.73 9.08
CA ILE A 234 -9.62 -13.89 8.12
C ILE A 234 -11.03 -14.41 7.90
N ARG A 235 -11.99 -13.50 7.91
CA ARG A 235 -13.40 -13.75 7.64
C ARG A 235 -13.96 -12.70 6.70
N VAL A 236 -15.04 -13.02 6.00
CA VAL A 236 -15.72 -12.09 5.08
C VAL A 236 -17.22 -12.12 5.29
N SER A 237 -17.85 -10.96 5.23
CA SER A 237 -19.30 -10.80 5.15
C SER A 237 -19.69 -10.22 3.78
N PRO A 238 -20.75 -10.70 3.13
CA PRO A 238 -21.28 -10.07 1.92
C PRO A 238 -21.93 -8.70 2.17
N THR A 239 -22.16 -8.32 3.43
CA THR A 239 -22.82 -7.06 3.78
C THR A 239 -21.83 -5.88 3.88
N SER A 240 -22.36 -4.67 4.01
CA SER A 240 -21.60 -3.51 4.49
C SER A 240 -21.39 -3.56 6.01
N LEU A 241 -20.48 -2.73 6.49
CA LEU A 241 -20.17 -2.53 7.91
C LEU A 241 -21.38 -1.98 8.66
N ALA A 242 -22.11 -1.04 8.05
CA ALA A 242 -23.37 -0.52 8.60
C ALA A 242 -24.45 -1.62 8.70
N GLY A 243 -24.48 -2.54 7.72
CA GLY A 243 -25.39 -3.69 7.71
C GLY A 243 -25.02 -4.81 8.69
N ALA A 244 -23.82 -4.80 9.25
CA ALA A 244 -23.32 -5.86 10.13
C ALA A 244 -24.16 -6.02 11.42
N GLY A 245 -24.76 -4.93 11.92
CA GLY A 245 -25.62 -4.94 13.10
C GLY A 245 -27.02 -5.55 12.85
N ALA A 246 -27.43 -5.66 11.58
CA ALA A 246 -28.77 -6.14 11.21
C ALA A 246 -28.86 -7.67 11.08
N GLY A 247 -27.80 -8.42 11.41
CA GLY A 247 -27.82 -9.89 11.50
C GLY A 247 -28.05 -10.66 10.20
N ARG A 248 -28.02 -10.01 9.03
CA ARG A 248 -28.40 -10.61 7.73
C ARG A 248 -27.25 -11.19 6.91
N GLY A 249 -26.04 -11.29 7.44
CA GLY A 249 -24.88 -11.82 6.72
C GLY A 249 -24.16 -12.89 7.52
N GLY A 250 -24.15 -14.13 7.01
CA GLY A 250 -23.25 -15.17 7.51
C GLY A 250 -21.80 -14.73 7.30
N VAL A 251 -20.98 -14.85 8.34
CA VAL A 251 -19.55 -14.59 8.26
C VAL A 251 -18.84 -15.85 7.78
N LEU A 252 -18.20 -15.79 6.62
CA LEU A 252 -17.52 -16.92 6.00
C LEU A 252 -16.03 -16.91 6.33
N PRO A 253 -15.40 -18.08 6.62
CA PRO A 253 -13.96 -18.17 6.73
C PRO A 253 -13.32 -17.91 5.36
N ALA A 254 -12.26 -17.10 5.36
CA ALA A 254 -11.50 -16.77 4.16
C ALA A 254 -10.27 -17.67 4.04
N ALA A 255 -10.31 -18.66 3.15
CA ALA A 255 -9.13 -19.40 2.74
C ALA A 255 -8.71 -18.92 1.34
N GLY A 256 -7.69 -18.06 1.28
CA GLY A 256 -7.20 -17.49 0.02
C GLY A 256 -7.70 -16.08 -0.30
N GLN A 257 -7.34 -15.58 -1.49
CA GLN A 257 -7.59 -14.19 -1.89
C GLN A 257 -8.97 -13.94 -2.48
N ARG A 258 -9.67 -14.96 -2.99
CA ARG A 258 -10.98 -14.84 -3.66
C ARG A 258 -11.97 -15.83 -3.07
N ILE A 259 -13.03 -15.34 -2.45
CA ILE A 259 -13.99 -16.16 -1.70
C ILE A 259 -15.37 -16.02 -2.33
N ARG A 260 -16.04 -17.13 -2.60
CA ARG A 260 -17.41 -17.13 -3.10
C ARG A 260 -18.35 -16.66 -1.98
N LEU A 261 -19.05 -15.55 -2.20
CA LEU A 261 -19.95 -14.94 -1.22
C LEU A 261 -21.40 -15.30 -1.49
N ALA A 262 -21.80 -15.32 -2.76
CA ALA A 262 -23.17 -15.61 -3.15
C ALA A 262 -23.25 -16.11 -4.59
N GLU A 263 -24.37 -16.72 -4.94
CA GLU A 263 -24.69 -17.09 -6.30
C GLU A 263 -26.15 -16.77 -6.58
N TYR A 264 -26.40 -16.19 -7.75
CA TYR A 264 -27.69 -15.68 -8.16
C TYR A 264 -28.02 -16.19 -9.54
N ARG A 265 -29.28 -16.60 -9.75
CA ARG A 265 -29.80 -16.83 -11.10
C ARG A 265 -30.58 -15.61 -11.53
N MET A 266 -30.17 -14.99 -12.63
CA MET A 266 -30.72 -13.74 -13.14
C MET A 266 -31.24 -13.94 -14.56
N ALA A 267 -32.31 -13.24 -14.91
CA ALA A 267 -32.81 -13.23 -16.28
C ALA A 267 -31.92 -12.35 -17.17
N THR A 268 -31.72 -12.79 -18.41
CA THR A 268 -31.02 -12.03 -19.45
C THR A 268 -31.98 -11.67 -20.56
N GLU A 269 -31.85 -10.44 -21.06
CA GLU A 269 -32.65 -9.90 -22.17
C GLU A 269 -31.71 -9.32 -23.24
N ALA A 270 -32.18 -9.26 -24.49
CA ALA A 270 -31.47 -8.68 -25.63
C ALA A 270 -30.03 -9.25 -25.81
N GLU A 271 -29.88 -10.57 -25.77
CA GLU A 271 -28.57 -11.22 -25.90
C GLU A 271 -28.04 -11.17 -27.33
N TYR A 272 -26.95 -10.44 -27.53
CA TYR A 272 -26.11 -10.45 -28.71
C TYR A 272 -24.70 -10.92 -28.32
N PHE A 273 -24.14 -11.80 -29.14
CA PHE A 273 -22.77 -12.28 -29.04
C PHE A 273 -22.26 -12.46 -30.47
N GLY A 274 -21.33 -11.60 -30.89
CA GLY A 274 -20.82 -11.60 -32.25
C GLY A 274 -19.87 -12.77 -32.50
N ALA A 275 -19.89 -13.27 -33.73
CA ALA A 275 -19.02 -14.37 -34.18
C ALA A 275 -17.65 -13.89 -34.71
N GLY A 276 -17.29 -12.63 -34.43
CA GLY A 276 -16.04 -12.04 -34.91
C GLY A 276 -14.80 -12.56 -34.16
N PRO A 277 -13.59 -12.29 -34.68
CA PRO A 277 -12.33 -12.70 -34.03
C PRO A 277 -12.06 -11.98 -32.71
N LEU A 278 -12.75 -10.86 -32.46
CA LEU A 278 -12.74 -10.16 -31.17
C LEU A 278 -14.07 -10.43 -30.44
N PRO A 279 -14.03 -10.73 -29.13
CA PRO A 279 -15.23 -10.97 -28.37
C PRO A 279 -16.08 -9.71 -28.35
N SER A 280 -17.27 -9.81 -28.94
CA SER A 280 -18.28 -8.76 -28.93
C SER A 280 -19.55 -9.32 -28.31
N PHE A 281 -20.10 -8.62 -27.33
CA PHE A 281 -21.33 -9.04 -26.68
C PHE A 281 -22.09 -7.83 -26.16
N ASP A 282 -23.40 -7.99 -26.07
CA ASP A 282 -24.31 -7.02 -25.51
C ASP A 282 -25.52 -7.79 -24.95
N PHE A 283 -25.84 -7.61 -23.68
CA PHE A 283 -27.02 -8.20 -23.07
C PHE A 283 -27.41 -7.41 -21.84
N THR A 284 -28.66 -7.54 -21.41
CA THR A 284 -29.17 -6.89 -20.20
C THR A 284 -29.41 -7.93 -19.12
N LEU A 285 -28.83 -7.75 -17.93
CA LEU A 285 -29.12 -8.55 -16.74
C LEU A 285 -30.20 -7.87 -15.91
N ARG A 286 -31.19 -8.64 -15.44
CA ARG A 286 -32.22 -8.18 -14.51
C ARG A 286 -32.02 -8.77 -13.11
N ASN A 287 -31.89 -7.90 -12.11
CA ASN A 287 -31.73 -8.28 -10.72
C ASN A 287 -33.08 -8.42 -10.01
N ALA A 288 -33.55 -9.66 -9.84
CA ALA A 288 -34.75 -9.99 -9.06
C ALA A 288 -34.42 -10.62 -7.69
N THR A 289 -33.17 -10.53 -7.24
CA THR A 289 -32.66 -11.33 -6.10
C THR A 289 -33.01 -10.76 -4.72
N GLY A 290 -33.56 -9.56 -4.65
CA GLY A 290 -33.81 -8.87 -3.39
C GLY A 290 -32.57 -8.20 -2.77
N ALA A 291 -31.38 -8.40 -3.35
CA ALA A 291 -30.12 -7.85 -2.86
C ALA A 291 -29.48 -6.90 -3.90
N ASP A 292 -28.83 -5.84 -3.42
CA ASP A 292 -28.05 -4.96 -4.28
C ASP A 292 -26.70 -5.62 -4.61
N LEU A 293 -26.35 -5.64 -5.91
CA LEU A 293 -25.07 -6.13 -6.38
C LEU A 293 -24.11 -4.94 -6.54
N PRO A 294 -23.01 -4.86 -5.77
CA PRO A 294 -22.08 -3.74 -5.87
C PRO A 294 -21.32 -3.69 -7.21
N ALA A 295 -20.70 -2.55 -7.51
CA ALA A 295 -19.83 -2.41 -8.67
C ALA A 295 -18.53 -3.20 -8.49
N GLY A 296 -18.00 -3.78 -9.58
CA GLY A 296 -16.81 -4.61 -9.54
C GLY A 296 -16.29 -5.01 -10.91
N GLU A 297 -15.43 -6.01 -10.95
CA GLU A 297 -14.98 -6.65 -12.19
C GLU A 297 -15.79 -7.93 -12.43
N ALA A 298 -16.18 -8.19 -13.67
CA ALA A 298 -16.90 -9.39 -14.04
C ALA A 298 -16.18 -10.14 -15.16
N ALA A 299 -15.95 -11.43 -14.97
CA ALA A 299 -15.57 -12.36 -16.03
C ALA A 299 -16.84 -12.93 -16.68
N LEU A 300 -16.91 -12.86 -18.01
CA LEU A 300 -18.04 -13.36 -18.77
C LEU A 300 -17.72 -14.73 -19.37
N TYR A 301 -18.65 -15.66 -19.21
CA TYR A 301 -18.61 -16.96 -19.84
C TYR A 301 -19.93 -17.25 -20.55
N ARG A 302 -19.86 -17.92 -21.70
CA ARG A 302 -21.02 -18.39 -22.45
C ARG A 302 -20.78 -19.81 -22.93
N ALA A 303 -21.72 -20.72 -22.66
CA ALA A 303 -21.59 -22.14 -23.03
C ALA A 303 -20.25 -22.79 -22.59
N GLY A 304 -19.69 -22.33 -21.47
CA GLY A 304 -18.40 -22.80 -20.94
C GLY A 304 -17.16 -22.08 -21.49
N GLU A 305 -17.28 -21.31 -22.56
CA GLU A 305 -16.20 -20.50 -23.13
C GLU A 305 -16.05 -19.17 -22.40
N TYR A 306 -14.81 -18.68 -22.24
CA TYR A 306 -14.51 -17.38 -21.67
C TYR A 306 -14.53 -16.28 -22.74
N TRP A 307 -15.32 -15.23 -22.50
CA TRP A 307 -15.55 -14.13 -23.45
C TRP A 307 -14.85 -12.83 -23.06
N GLY A 308 -14.19 -12.76 -21.91
CA GLY A 308 -13.44 -11.58 -21.46
C GLY A 308 -13.85 -11.06 -20.09
N THR A 309 -13.29 -9.91 -19.73
CA THR A 309 -13.62 -9.18 -18.49
C THR A 309 -14.24 -7.83 -18.81
N VAL A 310 -15.17 -7.42 -17.95
CA VAL A 310 -15.84 -6.11 -18.04
C VAL A 310 -15.91 -5.46 -16.66
N ARG A 311 -15.98 -4.13 -16.66
CA ARG A 311 -16.33 -3.38 -15.46
C ARG A 311 -17.83 -3.46 -15.27
N PHE A 312 -18.26 -4.11 -14.20
CA PHE A 312 -19.65 -4.22 -13.80
C PHE A 312 -20.01 -3.01 -12.93
N ALA A 313 -21.02 -2.23 -13.36
CA ALA A 313 -21.42 -1.01 -12.65
C ALA A 313 -22.20 -1.28 -11.35
N GLY A 314 -22.53 -2.55 -11.08
CA GLY A 314 -23.48 -2.93 -10.03
C GLY A 314 -24.92 -2.85 -10.52
N ILE A 315 -25.82 -3.54 -9.81
CA ILE A 315 -27.26 -3.57 -10.11
C ILE A 315 -28.03 -3.60 -8.80
N SER A 316 -28.82 -2.56 -8.52
CA SER A 316 -29.74 -2.56 -7.39
C SER A 316 -30.86 -3.59 -7.56
N SER A 317 -31.43 -4.04 -6.46
CA SER A 317 -32.58 -4.94 -6.46
C SER A 317 -33.74 -4.36 -7.29
N GLY A 318 -34.35 -5.20 -8.14
CA GLY A 318 -35.45 -4.84 -9.03
C GLY A 318 -35.04 -4.08 -10.30
N ARG A 319 -33.74 -3.79 -10.50
CA ARG A 319 -33.23 -3.04 -11.66
C ARG A 319 -32.57 -3.96 -12.68
N SER A 320 -32.33 -3.42 -13.87
CA SER A 320 -31.58 -4.07 -14.93
C SER A 320 -30.33 -3.26 -15.28
N ALA A 321 -29.27 -3.92 -15.73
CA ALA A 321 -28.11 -3.25 -16.31
C ALA A 321 -27.64 -3.94 -17.58
N ARG A 322 -27.24 -3.11 -18.55
CA ARG A 322 -26.67 -3.53 -19.81
C ARG A 322 -25.18 -3.83 -19.63
N ILE A 323 -24.76 -4.98 -20.13
CA ILE A 323 -23.38 -5.45 -20.17
C ILE A 323 -22.96 -5.52 -21.63
N THR A 324 -21.96 -4.72 -21.98
CA THR A 324 -21.42 -4.65 -23.34
C THR A 324 -19.92 -4.84 -23.30
N SER A 325 -19.38 -5.51 -24.32
CA SER A 325 -17.94 -5.45 -24.62
C SER A 325 -17.62 -4.01 -24.99
N LYS A 326 -16.60 -3.41 -24.36
CA LYS A 326 -16.14 -2.07 -24.74
C LYS A 326 -15.69 -2.13 -26.20
N ALA A 327 -16.36 -1.40 -27.10
CA ALA A 327 -15.82 -1.19 -28.44
C ALA A 327 -14.42 -0.57 -28.28
N ALA A 328 -13.41 -1.17 -28.91
CA ALA A 328 -12.13 -0.51 -29.05
C ALA A 328 -12.39 0.85 -29.75
N PRO A 329 -11.76 1.96 -29.30
CA PRO A 329 -11.82 3.22 -30.02
C PRO A 329 -11.26 3.08 -31.44
#